data_AF-A0A4U9TZJ7-F1
#
_entry.id   AF-A0A4U9TZJ7-F1
#
_cell.length_a   1.000
_cell.length_b   1.000
_cell.length_c   1.000
_cell.angle_alpha   90.00
_cell.angle_beta   90.00
_cell.angle_gamma   90.00
#
_symmetry.space_group_name_H-M   'P 1'
#
loop_
_entity.id
_entity.type
_entity.pdbx_description
1 polymer ?
#
loop_
_entity_poly.entity_id
_entity_poly.type
_entity_poly.pdbx_seq_one_letter_code
_entity_poly.pdbx_strand_id
1 'polypeptide(L)' 'MQIHIPPNYGRRYTEAFGALYPALAKQFDIPLLPFYMEQVVIKPEWMQDDGLHPNQDAQPFIATWMAQQLEPLVKHESN' A
#
# COMPACT_ATOMS: atom_id res chain seq x y z
N MET A 1 0.40 -6.21 -3.07
CA MET A 1 0.60 -5.19 -2.01
C MET A 1 -0.27 -5.56 -0.82
N GLN A 2 0.19 -5.35 0.41
CA GLN A 2 -0.62 -5.44 1.62
C GLN A 2 -1.65 -4.32 1.63
N ILE A 3 -2.87 -4.58 2.10
CA ILE A 3 -3.89 -3.56 2.29
C ILE A 3 -4.47 -3.69 3.69
N HIS A 4 -4.67 -2.54 4.34
CA HIS A 4 -5.43 -2.40 5.56
C HIS A 4 -6.64 -1.51 5.30
N ILE A 5 -7.76 -1.86 5.93
CA ILE A 5 -9.00 -1.09 5.86
C ILE A 5 -9.29 -0.46 7.23
N PRO A 6 -10.08 0.64 7.27
CA PRO A 6 -10.27 1.38 8.51
C PRO A 6 -10.95 0.54 9.61
N PRO A 7 -10.73 0.89 10.89
CA PRO A 7 -11.21 0.08 12.02
C PRO A 7 -12.74 0.08 12.19
N ASN A 8 -13.48 0.96 11.49
CA ASN A 8 -14.94 1.06 11.56
C ASN A 8 -15.68 -0.18 11.01
N TYR A 9 -14.98 -1.11 10.36
CA TYR A 9 -15.54 -2.41 9.95
C TYR A 9 -15.45 -3.49 11.04
N GLY A 10 -14.83 -3.17 12.18
CA GLY A 10 -14.65 -4.08 13.31
C GLY A 10 -13.43 -4.99 13.16
N ARG A 11 -12.73 -5.20 14.28
CA ARG A 11 -11.44 -5.90 14.35
C ARG A 11 -11.41 -7.25 13.63
N ARG A 12 -12.45 -8.08 13.83
CA ARG A 12 -12.55 -9.40 13.20
C ARG A 12 -12.52 -9.32 11.68
N TYR A 13 -13.22 -8.34 11.10
CA TYR A 13 -13.27 -8.16 9.66
C TYR A 13 -11.97 -7.57 9.13
N THR A 14 -11.42 -6.56 9.80
CA THR A 14 -10.16 -5.92 9.36
C THR A 14 -8.99 -6.90 9.38
N GLU A 15 -8.90 -7.76 10.40
CA GLU A 15 -7.88 -8.83 10.49
C GLU A 15 -8.08 -9.89 9.40
N ALA A 16 -9.31 -10.37 9.21
CA ALA A 16 -9.62 -11.36 8.19
C ALA A 16 -9.33 -10.85 6.77
N PHE A 17 -9.71 -9.60 6.48
CA PHE A 17 -9.43 -8.96 5.20
C PHE A 17 -7.93 -8.78 4.97
N GLY A 18 -7.21 -8.22 5.94
CA GLY A 18 -5.77 -7.98 5.85
C GLY A 18 -4.97 -9.26 5.65
N ALA A 19 -5.42 -10.39 6.21
CA ALA A 19 -4.76 -11.69 6.10
C ALA A 19 -4.84 -12.31 4.68
N LEU A 20 -5.76 -11.86 3.83
CA LEU A 20 -5.90 -12.39 2.46
C LEU A 20 -4.66 -12.12 1.60
N TYR A 21 -4.11 -10.92 1.68
CA TYR A 21 -2.97 -10.50 0.85
C TYR A 21 -1.71 -11.35 1.06
N PRO A 22 -1.21 -11.57 2.30
CA PRO A 22 -0.06 -12.45 2.52
C PRO A 22 -0.36 -13.92 2.25
N ALA A 23 -1.59 -14.38 2.49
CA ALA A 23 -2.00 -15.74 2.15
C ALA A 23 -1.93 -16.00 0.64
N LEU A 24 -2.47 -15.08 -0.17
CA LEU A 24 -2.44 -15.16 -1.63
C LEU A 24 -1.01 -15.03 -2.17
N ALA A 25 -0.21 -14.08 -1.65
CA ALA A 25 1.18 -13.93 -2.06
C ALA A 25 1.98 -15.21 -1.85
N LYS A 26 1.80 -15.87 -0.70
CA LYS A 26 2.39 -17.18 -0.40
C LYS A 26 1.86 -18.28 -1.32
N GLN A 27 0.54 -18.31 -1.57
CA GLN A 27 -0.08 -19.34 -2.40
C GLN A 27 0.42 -19.32 -3.85
N PHE A 28 0.61 -18.13 -4.41
CA PHE A 28 1.01 -17.95 -5.80
C PHE A 28 2.51 -17.74 -5.99
N ASP A 29 3.30 -17.77 -4.92
CA ASP A 29 4.74 -17.50 -4.91
C ASP A 29 5.08 -16.18 -5.63
N ILE A 30 4.39 -15.11 -5.25
CA ILE A 30 4.58 -13.76 -5.82
C ILE A 30 4.98 -12.75 -4.73
N PRO A 31 5.77 -11.71 -5.08
CA PRO A 31 6.14 -10.66 -4.13
C PRO A 31 4.93 -9.93 -3.53
N LEU A 32 5.01 -9.61 -2.23
CA LEU A 32 4.05 -8.77 -1.53
C LEU A 32 4.69 -7.44 -1.14
N LEU A 33 4.32 -6.36 -1.83
CA LEU A 33 4.71 -4.99 -1.42
C LEU A 33 4.04 -4.60 -0.08
N PRO A 34 4.72 -3.86 0.82
CA PRO A 34 4.08 -3.27 2.02
C PRO A 34 2.99 -2.24 1.69
N PHE A 35 2.26 -1.76 2.70
CA PHE A 35 1.18 -0.79 2.50
C PHE A 35 1.70 0.65 2.69
N TYR A 36 2.00 1.37 1.59
CA TYR A 36 2.56 2.73 1.67
C TYR A 36 1.67 3.73 2.42
N MET A 37 0.35 3.49 2.44
CA MET A 37 -0.61 4.37 3.11
C MET A 37 -0.35 4.48 4.62
N GLU A 38 0.35 3.54 5.25
CA GLU A 38 0.76 3.67 6.66
C GLU A 38 1.69 4.87 6.89
N GLN A 39 2.49 5.24 5.89
CA GLN A 39 3.36 6.42 5.94
C GLN A 39 2.66 7.70 5.50
N VAL A 40 1.59 7.58 4.71
CA VAL A 40 0.82 8.70 4.17
C VAL A 40 -0.23 9.18 5.17
N VAL A 41 -1.01 8.26 5.76
CA VAL A 41 -2.17 8.60 6.60
C VAL A 41 -1.80 9.36 7.88
N ILE A 42 -0.54 9.25 8.32
CA ILE A 42 -0.01 9.96 9.49
C ILE A 42 0.36 11.43 9.21
N LYS A 43 0.23 11.88 7.96
CA LYS A 43 0.54 13.24 7.50
C LYS A 43 -0.74 13.92 7.01
N PRO A 44 -1.44 14.69 7.87
CA PRO A 44 -2.69 15.35 7.49
C PRO A 44 -2.57 16.22 6.24
N GLU A 45 -1.41 16.86 6.03
CA GLU A 45 -1.11 17.67 4.84
C GLU A 45 -1.09 16.88 3.52
N TRP A 46 -1.02 15.54 3.59
CA TRP A 46 -1.02 14.65 2.44
C TRP A 46 -2.37 13.98 2.19
N MET A 47 -3.39 14.29 2.99
CA MET A 47 -4.73 13.70 2.86
C MET A 47 -5.71 14.68 2.21
N GLN A 48 -6.71 14.13 1.54
CA GLN A 48 -7.90 14.88 1.10
C GLN A 48 -8.87 15.09 2.28
N ASP A 49 -9.85 15.97 2.08
CA ASP A 49 -10.85 16.33 3.10
C ASP A 49 -11.66 15.14 3.62
N ASP A 50 -11.73 14.03 2.86
CA ASP A 50 -12.43 12.81 3.26
C ASP A 50 -11.65 11.95 4.27
N GLY A 51 -10.37 12.24 4.50
CA GLY A 51 -9.50 11.47 5.39
C GLY A 51 -9.19 10.05 4.92
N LEU A 52 -9.50 9.71 3.66
CA LEU A 52 -9.32 8.39 3.08
C LEU A 52 -8.28 8.40 1.96
N HIS A 53 -8.28 9.43 1.13
CA HIS A 53 -7.44 9.48 -0.06
C HIS A 53 -6.23 10.40 0.11
N PRO A 54 -5.06 10.03 -0.43
CA PRO A 54 -3.96 10.96 -0.58
C PRO A 54 -4.33 12.11 -1.52
N ASN A 55 -3.88 13.31 -1.20
CA ASN A 55 -4.00 14.47 -2.09
C ASN A 55 -2.82 14.52 -3.09
N GLN A 56 -2.71 15.63 -3.82
CA GLN A 56 -1.64 15.87 -4.80
C GLN A 56 -0.24 15.86 -4.17
N ASP A 57 -0.09 16.44 -2.98
CA ASP A 57 1.21 16.67 -2.36
C ASP A 57 1.87 15.36 -1.89
N ALA A 58 1.06 14.31 -1.69
CA ALA A 58 1.52 12.95 -1.38
C ALA A 58 2.09 12.22 -2.61
N GLN A 59 1.68 12.59 -3.83
CA GLN A 59 1.97 11.80 -5.03
C GLN A 59 3.47 11.65 -5.34
N PRO A 60 4.32 12.69 -5.19
CA PRO A 60 5.76 12.54 -5.37
C PRO A 60 6.38 11.50 -4.42
N PHE A 61 5.96 11.51 -3.15
CA PHE A 61 6.39 10.51 -2.18
C PHE A 61 5.95 9.10 -2.59
N ILE A 62 4.68 8.93 -2.96
CA ILE A 62 4.14 7.63 -3.40
C ILE A 62 4.91 7.11 -4.61
N ALA A 63 5.20 7.97 -5.60
CA ALA A 63 5.97 7.60 -6.78
C ALA A 63 7.39 7.15 -6.43
N THR A 64 8.12 7.89 -5.59
CA THR A 64 9.46 7.51 -5.13
C THR A 64 9.44 6.20 -4.35
N TRP A 65 8.48 6.04 -3.43
CA TRP A 65 8.32 4.82 -2.65
C TRP A 65 8.05 3.61 -3.56
N MET A 66 7.12 3.75 -4.51
CA MET A 66 6.79 2.69 -5.47
C MET A 66 8.00 2.33 -6.34
N ALA A 67 8.74 3.34 -6.84
CA ALA A 67 9.95 3.10 -7.63
C ALA A 67 10.97 2.26 -6.86
N GLN A 68 11.25 2.60 -5.60
CA GLN A 68 12.17 1.83 -4.74
C GLN A 68 11.71 0.40 -4.51
N GLN A 69 10.41 0.17 -4.30
CA GLN A 69 9.88 -1.18 -4.08
C GLN A 69 9.84 -2.03 -5.35
N LEU A 70 9.62 -1.39 -6.51
CA LEU A 70 9.50 -2.06 -7.80
C LEU A 70 10.84 -2.25 -8.51
N GLU A 71 11.86 -1.44 -8.21
CA GLU A 71 13.21 -1.52 -8.81
C GLU A 71 13.78 -2.95 -8.86
N PRO A 72 13.77 -3.77 -7.78
CA PRO A 72 14.29 -5.14 -7.86
C PRO A 72 13.40 -6.11 -8.66
N LEU A 73 12.16 -5.72 -8.97
CA LEU A 73 11.15 -6.57 -9.62
C LEU A 73 10.98 -6.27 -11.11
N VAL A 74 11.22 -5.03 -11.52
CA VAL A 74 11.12 -4.63 -12.92
C VAL A 74 12.45 -4.93 -13.60
N LYS A 75 12.43 -5.83 -14.59
CA LYS A 75 13.59 -6.01 -15.47
C LYS A 75 13.78 -4.75 -16.29
N HIS A 76 14.95 -4.11 -16.15
CA HIS A 76 15.42 -3.17 -17.15
C HIS A 76 15.81 -3.95 -18.41
N GLU A 77 14.83 -4.35 -19.23
CA GLU A 77 15.13 -4.66 -20.63
C GLU A 77 15.39 -3.33 -21.34
N SER A 78 16.65 -2.92 -21.33
CA SER A 78 17.17 -1.94 -22.27
C SER A 78 17.20 -2.59 -23.65
N ASN A 79 16.21 -2.27 -24.49
CA ASN A 79 16.43 -2.22 -25.93
C ASN A 79 17.01 -0.85 -26.29
#